data_AF-A0A432K9T2-F1
#
_entry.id   AF-A0A432K9T2-F1
#
_cell.length_a   1.000
_cell.length_b   1.000
_cell.length_c   1.000
_cell.angle_alpha   90.00
_cell.angle_beta   90.00
_cell.angle_gamma   90.00
#
_symmetry.space_group_name_H-M   'P 1'
#
loop_
_entity.id
_entity.type
_entity.pdbx_description
1 polymer ?
#
loop_
_entity_poly.entity_id
_entity_poly.type
_entity_poly.pdbx_seq_one_letter_code
_entity_poly.pdbx_strand_id
1 'polypeptide(L)'
;MVKQNDAELIAKHFYWERVNATQDLSLQDIQTESVIKVLRNNKVIIYHFNFKNQGFVSVAADDLAYPILAYDFNNHISQENIPTNYTAWMNHRADEILKISKNASSTKGNANPEWTRLLNTANLEVFSGKSVEPLIKAKWNQ
;
A
#
# COMPACT_ATOMS: atom_id res chain seq x y z
N MET A 1 -13.74 -3.97 -6.01
CA MET A 1 -13.44 -2.70 -5.29
C MET A 1 -13.44 -2.98 -3.81
N VAL A 2 -12.31 -2.68 -3.18
CA VAL A 2 -11.99 -3.00 -1.80
C VAL A 2 -12.54 -1.94 -0.85
N LYS A 3 -13.01 -2.34 0.33
CA LYS A 3 -13.44 -1.42 1.37
C LYS A 3 -12.22 -0.84 2.10
N GLN A 4 -12.33 0.40 2.57
CA GLN A 4 -11.24 1.03 3.32
C GLN A 4 -10.75 0.18 4.50
N ASN A 5 -11.63 -0.49 5.24
CA ASN A 5 -11.24 -1.33 6.38
C ASN A 5 -10.34 -2.51 5.97
N ASP A 6 -10.62 -3.15 4.83
CA ASP A 6 -9.82 -4.27 4.33
C ASP A 6 -8.45 -3.76 3.86
N ALA A 7 -8.42 -2.62 3.18
CA ALA A 7 -7.19 -1.95 2.76
C ALA A 7 -6.36 -1.48 3.98
N GLU A 8 -7.00 -1.00 5.04
CA GLU A 8 -6.34 -0.59 6.28
C GLU A 8 -5.72 -1.79 7.00
N LEU A 9 -6.45 -2.91 7.07
CA LEU A 9 -5.94 -4.14 7.67
C LEU A 9 -4.67 -4.61 6.95
N ILE A 10 -4.71 -4.65 5.63
CA ILE A 10 -3.55 -5.00 4.80
C ILE A 10 -2.40 -4.02 4.98
N ALA A 11 -2.69 -2.72 5.06
CA ALA A 11 -1.67 -1.71 5.29
C ALA A 11 -0.93 -1.97 6.60
N LYS A 12 -1.68 -2.25 7.69
CA LYS A 12 -1.12 -2.55 9.01
C LYS A 12 -0.31 -3.84 9.01
N HIS A 13 -0.84 -4.90 8.41
CA HIS A 13 -0.17 -6.18 8.30
C HIS A 13 1.14 -6.06 7.52
N PHE A 14 1.12 -5.45 6.34
CA PHE A 14 2.32 -5.23 5.56
C PHE A 14 3.34 -4.35 6.30
N TYR A 15 2.89 -3.26 6.93
CA TYR A 15 3.77 -2.40 7.72
C TYR A 15 4.43 -3.20 8.84
N TRP A 16 3.67 -3.99 9.59
CA TRP A 16 4.16 -4.86 10.66
C TRP A 16 5.21 -5.86 10.16
N GLU A 17 4.93 -6.58 9.06
CA GLU A 17 5.86 -7.57 8.49
C GLU A 17 7.21 -6.94 8.15
N ARG A 18 7.20 -5.72 7.61
CA ARG A 18 8.40 -5.04 7.11
C ARG A 18 9.16 -4.30 8.18
N VAL A 19 8.48 -3.55 9.04
CA VAL A 19 9.13 -2.75 10.08
C VAL A 19 9.86 -3.66 11.08
N ASN A 20 9.27 -4.82 11.38
CA ASN A 20 9.85 -5.81 12.30
C ASN A 20 11.05 -6.58 11.73
N ALA A 21 11.43 -6.36 10.47
CA ALA A 21 12.74 -6.80 9.99
C ALA A 21 13.89 -6.03 10.67
N THR A 22 13.61 -4.87 11.25
CA THR A 22 14.62 -3.98 11.88
C THR A 22 14.22 -3.45 13.26
N GLN A 23 12.95 -3.62 13.65
CA GLN A 23 12.37 -3.15 14.90
C GLN A 23 11.65 -4.30 15.60
N ASP A 24 11.12 -4.04 16.81
CA ASP A 24 10.29 -4.98 17.56
C ASP A 24 9.01 -4.26 18.03
N LEU A 25 7.98 -4.33 17.21
CA LEU A 25 6.68 -3.68 17.37
C LEU A 25 5.56 -4.73 17.35
N SER A 26 4.63 -4.63 18.29
CA SER A 26 3.41 -5.43 18.27
C SER A 26 2.47 -4.93 17.17
N LEU A 27 1.71 -5.84 16.56
CA LEU A 27 0.70 -5.48 15.56
C LEU A 27 -0.36 -4.52 16.13
N GLN A 28 -0.65 -4.63 17.44
CA GLN A 28 -1.63 -3.78 18.13
C GLN A 28 -1.15 -2.33 18.29
N ASP A 29 0.16 -2.11 18.24
CA ASP A 29 0.75 -0.78 18.38
C ASP A 29 0.71 0.02 17.07
N ILE A 30 0.45 -0.65 15.95
CA ILE A 30 0.39 -0.01 14.62
C ILE A 30 -0.97 0.66 14.45
N GLN A 31 -0.99 1.96 14.66
CA GLN A 31 -2.18 2.78 14.55
C GLN A 31 -2.13 3.70 13.34
N THR A 32 -3.21 3.70 12.56
CA THR A 32 -3.42 4.67 11.49
C THR A 32 -3.62 6.06 12.09
N GLU A 33 -2.84 7.03 11.62
CA GLU A 33 -2.97 8.44 11.97
C GLU A 33 -3.93 9.16 11.03
N SER A 34 -3.76 8.95 9.71
CA SER A 34 -4.60 9.59 8.70
C SER A 34 -4.76 8.71 7.47
N VAL A 35 -5.86 8.91 6.75
CA VAL A 35 -6.14 8.21 5.49
C VAL A 35 -6.39 9.22 4.37
N ILE A 36 -5.61 9.16 3.30
CA ILE A 36 -5.80 9.97 2.09
C ILE A 36 -6.34 9.08 0.98
N LYS A 37 -7.43 9.50 0.32
CA LYS A 37 -8.07 8.76 -0.77
C LYS A 37 -7.73 9.40 -2.11
N VAL A 38 -7.20 8.63 -3.04
CA VAL A 38 -6.97 9.08 -4.42
C VAL A 38 -8.15 8.62 -5.28
N LEU A 39 -8.84 9.59 -5.88
CA LEU A 39 -10.00 9.33 -6.72
C LEU A 39 -9.65 9.47 -8.21
N ARG A 40 -10.25 8.62 -9.05
CA ARG A 40 -10.33 8.79 -10.51
C ARG A 40 -11.77 8.48 -10.94
N ASN A 41 -12.37 9.36 -11.75
CA ASN A 41 -13.76 9.21 -12.20
C ASN A 41 -14.74 8.91 -11.06
N ASN A 42 -14.60 9.65 -9.94
CA ASN A 42 -15.40 9.49 -8.73
C ASN A 42 -15.30 8.13 -8.02
N LYS A 43 -14.29 7.31 -8.36
CA LYS A 43 -13.98 6.03 -7.71
C LYS A 43 -12.65 6.13 -6.98
N VAL A 44 -12.58 5.59 -5.76
CA VAL A 44 -11.31 5.47 -5.04
C VAL A 44 -10.46 4.41 -5.73
N ILE A 45 -9.21 4.76 -6.06
CA ILE A 45 -8.26 3.85 -6.71
C ILE A 45 -7.10 3.50 -5.78
N ILE A 46 -6.75 4.41 -4.87
CA ILE A 46 -5.64 4.23 -3.91
C ILE A 46 -6.07 4.77 -2.54
N TYR A 47 -5.69 4.06 -1.50
CA TYR A 47 -5.70 4.51 -0.11
C TYR A 47 -4.27 4.73 0.36
N HIS A 48 -3.95 5.89 0.89
CA HIS A 48 -2.70 6.11 1.63
C HIS A 48 -3.00 6.11 3.12
N PHE A 49 -2.31 5.27 3.87
CA PHE A 49 -2.40 5.19 5.33
C PHE A 49 -1.10 5.71 5.92
N ASN A 50 -1.16 6.83 6.64
CA ASN A 50 -0.05 7.28 7.49
C ASN A 50 -0.19 6.62 8.86
N PHE A 51 0.92 6.20 9.46
CA PHE A 51 0.93 5.57 10.79
C PHE A 51 1.49 6.50 11.85
N LYS A 52 0.98 6.37 13.08
CA LYS A 52 1.49 7.12 14.25
C LYS A 52 2.96 6.80 14.57
N ASN A 53 3.42 5.60 14.20
CA ASN A 53 4.80 5.15 14.35
C ASN A 53 5.75 5.77 13.29
N GLN A 54 5.27 6.73 12.51
CA GLN A 54 5.87 7.28 11.29
C GLN A 54 5.76 6.34 10.09
N GLY A 55 5.94 6.92 8.90
CA GLY A 55 5.80 6.18 7.65
C GLY A 55 4.38 6.11 7.11
N PHE A 56 4.27 5.62 5.88
CA PHE A 56 3.00 5.39 5.20
C PHE A 56 3.01 4.08 4.43
N VAL A 57 1.82 3.55 4.15
CA VAL A 57 1.59 2.49 3.17
C VAL A 57 0.47 2.91 2.22
N SER A 58 0.72 2.76 0.93
CA SER A 58 -0.23 3.02 -0.15
C SER A 58 -0.79 1.71 -0.68
N VAL A 59 -2.11 1.55 -0.61
CA VAL A 59 -2.83 0.33 -0.95
C VAL A 59 -3.76 0.56 -2.13
N ALA A 60 -3.78 -0.36 -3.09
CA ALA A 60 -4.73 -0.34 -4.20
C ALA A 60 -6.17 -0.54 -3.70
N ALA A 61 -7.14 0.12 -4.32
CA ALA A 61 -8.57 -0.02 -3.99
C ALA A 61 -9.30 -1.11 -4.82
N ASP A 62 -8.53 -1.95 -5.54
CA ASP A 62 -9.04 -3.06 -6.34
C ASP A 62 -8.21 -4.31 -6.04
N ASP A 63 -8.89 -5.39 -5.66
CA ASP A 63 -8.33 -6.68 -5.22
C ASP A 63 -7.73 -7.49 -6.36
N LEU A 64 -8.00 -7.10 -7.61
CA LEU A 64 -7.35 -7.68 -8.79
C LEU A 64 -5.95 -7.11 -9.02
N ALA A 65 -5.65 -5.94 -8.46
CA ALA A 65 -4.34 -5.33 -8.51
C ALA A 65 -3.45 -5.85 -7.38
N TYR A 66 -2.14 -5.69 -7.51
CA TYR A 66 -1.23 -5.95 -6.40
C TYR A 66 -1.54 -4.98 -5.24
N PRO A 67 -1.67 -5.45 -3.98
CA PRO A 67 -2.21 -4.66 -2.88
C PRO A 67 -1.34 -3.45 -2.53
N ILE A 68 -0.02 -3.64 -2.41
CA ILE A 68 0.89 -2.60 -1.90
C ILE A 68 1.55 -1.87 -3.06
N LEU A 69 1.22 -0.60 -3.22
CA LEU A 69 1.77 0.24 -4.28
C LEU A 69 3.08 0.90 -3.83
N ALA A 70 3.13 1.44 -2.62
CA ALA A 70 4.30 2.14 -2.11
C ALA A 70 4.28 2.20 -0.58
N TYR A 71 5.44 2.42 0.03
CA TYR A 71 5.57 2.60 1.47
C TYR A 71 6.85 3.37 1.82
N ASP A 72 6.85 3.99 3.00
CA ASP A 72 8.02 4.53 3.69
C ASP A 72 7.81 4.27 5.19
N PHE A 73 8.87 4.10 5.98
CA PHE A 73 8.79 3.90 7.43
C PHE A 73 9.13 5.17 8.22
N ASN A 74 9.62 6.22 7.56
CA ASN A 74 10.14 7.42 8.22
C ASN A 74 9.28 8.66 7.96
N ASN A 75 8.74 8.80 6.75
CA ASN A 75 7.99 9.99 6.35
C ASN A 75 6.52 9.67 6.15
N HIS A 76 5.64 10.61 6.50
CA HIS A 76 4.25 10.56 6.06
C HIS A 76 4.12 11.05 4.62
N ILE A 77 3.09 10.55 3.92
CA ILE A 77 2.68 11.11 2.65
C ILE A 77 1.61 12.18 2.89
N SER A 78 1.74 13.31 2.21
CA SER A 78 0.73 14.37 2.18
C SER A 78 0.38 14.69 0.73
N GLN A 79 -0.83 15.22 0.50
CA GLN A 79 -1.27 15.59 -0.85
C GLN A 79 -0.48 16.80 -1.41
N GLU A 80 0.11 17.61 -0.54
CA GLU A 80 0.85 18.82 -0.88
C GLU A 80 2.31 18.53 -1.30
N ASN A 81 2.87 17.41 -0.86
CA ASN A 81 4.29 17.10 -1.06
C ASN A 81 4.51 15.75 -1.76
N ILE A 82 3.64 15.43 -2.74
CA ILE A 82 3.83 14.25 -3.57
C ILE A 82 4.85 14.56 -4.67
N PRO A 83 6.01 13.90 -4.71
CA PRO A 83 6.99 14.10 -5.77
C PRO A 83 6.36 13.89 -7.17
N THR A 84 6.65 14.76 -8.14
CA THR A 84 5.99 14.73 -9.45
C THR A 84 6.20 13.40 -10.18
N ASN A 85 7.36 12.79 -10.02
CA ASN A 85 7.67 11.44 -10.51
C ASN A 85 6.78 10.37 -9.87
N TYR A 86 6.51 10.46 -8.57
CA TYR A 86 5.58 9.58 -7.87
C TYR A 86 4.14 9.79 -8.35
N THR A 87 3.74 11.03 -8.63
CA THR A 87 2.43 11.33 -9.24
C THR A 87 2.28 10.68 -10.62
N ALA A 88 3.30 10.77 -11.48
CA ALA A 88 3.26 10.12 -12.80
C ALA A 88 3.19 8.59 -12.70
N TRP A 89 3.97 8.00 -11.81
CA TRP A 89 3.93 6.55 -11.54
C TRP A 89 2.57 6.10 -10.98
N MET A 90 2.01 6.84 -10.01
CA MET A 90 0.67 6.58 -9.48
C MET A 90 -0.42 6.72 -10.53
N ASN A 91 -0.32 7.71 -11.44
CA ASN A 91 -1.26 7.86 -12.54
C ASN A 91 -1.26 6.64 -13.45
N HIS A 92 -0.07 6.16 -13.82
CA HIS A 92 0.06 4.95 -14.64
C HIS A 92 -0.52 3.72 -13.94
N ARG A 93 -0.24 3.55 -12.64
CA ARG A 93 -0.82 2.45 -11.83
C ARG A 93 -2.33 2.58 -11.71
N ALA A 94 -2.86 3.79 -11.52
CA ALA A 94 -4.30 4.04 -11.44
C ALA A 94 -5.00 3.71 -12.77
N ASP A 95 -4.37 4.02 -13.90
CA ASP A 95 -4.89 3.67 -15.23
C ASP A 95 -4.87 2.15 -15.47
N GLU A 96 -3.83 1.45 -15.02
CA GLU A 96 -3.77 -0.02 -15.06
C GLU A 96 -4.86 -0.64 -14.20
N ILE A 97 -5.04 -0.17 -12.96
CA ILE A 97 -6.12 -0.62 -12.07
C ILE A 97 -7.48 -0.40 -12.73
N LEU A 98 -7.71 0.77 -13.33
CA LEU A 98 -8.94 1.07 -14.07
C LEU A 98 -9.14 0.14 -15.27
N LYS A 99 -8.09 -0.19 -16.01
CA LYS A 99 -8.14 -1.15 -17.14
C LYS A 99 -8.48 -2.56 -16.66
N ILE A 100 -7.83 -3.02 -15.58
CA ILE A 100 -8.10 -4.32 -14.96
C ILE A 100 -9.56 -4.38 -14.50
N SER A 101 -10.03 -3.35 -13.79
CA SER A 101 -11.41 -3.26 -13.29
C SER A 101 -12.45 -3.29 -14.42
N LYS A 102 -12.18 -2.63 -15.55
CA LYS A 102 -13.04 -2.69 -16.76
C LYS A 102 -13.04 -4.09 -17.39
N ASN A 103 -11.89 -4.74 -17.48
CA ASN A 103 -11.75 -6.08 -18.08
C ASN A 103 -12.20 -7.22 -17.14
N ALA A 104 -12.30 -6.95 -15.84
CA ALA A 104 -12.86 -7.89 -14.87
C ALA A 104 -14.38 -8.09 -15.03
N SER A 105 -15.06 -7.10 -15.62
CA SER A 105 -16.47 -7.26 -15.98
C SER A 105 -16.67 -8.27 -17.13
N SER A 106 -15.62 -8.55 -17.92
CA SER A 106 -15.61 -9.55 -19.00
C SER A 106 -14.90 -10.86 -18.64
N THR A 107 -14.09 -10.88 -17.58
CA THR A 107 -13.32 -12.05 -17.15
C THR A 107 -13.47 -12.20 -15.65
N LYS A 108 -13.93 -13.36 -15.15
CA LYS A 108 -13.94 -13.69 -13.71
C LYS A 108 -12.48 -13.73 -13.19
N GLY A 109 -11.89 -12.56 -12.96
CA GLY A 109 -10.56 -12.43 -12.40
C GLY A 109 -10.62 -12.86 -10.94
N ASN A 110 -9.72 -13.76 -10.55
CA ASN A 110 -9.53 -14.08 -9.14
C ASN A 110 -8.77 -12.92 -8.48
N ALA A 111 -9.10 -12.60 -7.23
CA ALA A 111 -8.34 -11.67 -6.43
C ALA A 111 -6.86 -12.07 -6.41
N ASN A 112 -5.96 -11.10 -6.42
CA ASN A 112 -4.54 -11.37 -6.38
C ASN A 112 -4.20 -12.08 -5.05
N PRO A 113 -3.43 -13.19 -5.06
CA PRO A 113 -3.22 -14.02 -3.88
C PRO A 113 -2.56 -13.27 -2.71
N GLU A 114 -1.82 -12.19 -2.98
CA GLU A 114 -1.25 -11.35 -1.93
C GLU A 114 -2.32 -10.64 -1.10
N TRP A 115 -3.49 -10.34 -1.66
CA TRP A 115 -4.63 -9.85 -0.86
C TRP A 115 -5.07 -10.90 0.15
N THR A 116 -5.22 -12.14 -0.27
CA THR A 116 -5.61 -13.24 0.63
C THR A 116 -4.55 -13.49 1.70
N ARG A 117 -3.26 -13.42 1.35
CA ARG A 117 -2.15 -13.58 2.30
C ARG A 117 -2.16 -12.47 3.35
N LEU A 118 -2.21 -11.21 2.91
CA LEU A 118 -2.17 -10.05 3.80
C LEU A 118 -3.47 -9.84 4.57
N LEU A 119 -4.60 -10.40 4.16
CA LEU A 119 -5.83 -10.39 4.99
C LEU A 119 -5.81 -11.47 6.08
N ASN A 120 -5.01 -12.51 5.91
CA ASN A 120 -4.95 -13.62 6.85
C ASN A 120 -3.92 -13.37 7.96
N THR A 121 -4.41 -13.01 9.15
CA THR A 121 -3.58 -12.78 10.34
C THR A 121 -2.75 -13.99 10.77
N ALA A 122 -3.20 -15.21 10.46
CA ALA A 122 -2.49 -16.44 10.85
C ALA A 122 -1.22 -16.70 10.04
N ASN A 123 -1.07 -16.03 8.88
CA ASN A 123 0.06 -16.21 7.97
C ASN A 123 0.99 -14.99 7.94
N LEU A 124 0.91 -14.12 8.95
CA LEU A 124 1.81 -12.97 9.06
C LEU A 124 3.17 -13.45 9.56
N GLU A 125 4.19 -13.16 8.78
CA GLU A 125 5.57 -13.49 9.12
C GLU A 125 6.41 -12.23 9.03
N VAL A 126 7.32 -12.05 10.00
CA VAL A 126 8.33 -11.00 9.91
C VAL A 126 9.15 -11.23 8.64
N PHE A 127 9.30 -10.19 7.84
CA PHE A 127 10.02 -10.28 6.57
C PHE A 127 11.48 -10.71 6.83
N SER A 128 11.79 -11.96 6.48
CA SER A 128 13.10 -12.59 6.69
C SER A 128 13.96 -12.64 5.43
N GLY A 129 13.49 -12.06 4.32
CA GLY A 129 14.28 -11.94 3.10
C GLY A 129 15.56 -11.16 3.38
N LYS A 130 16.68 -11.54 2.73
CA LYS A 130 17.86 -10.68 2.67
C LYS A 130 17.35 -9.31 2.25
N SER A 131 17.45 -8.33 3.15
CA SER A 131 17.22 -6.94 2.80
C SER A 131 18.10 -6.69 1.59
N VAL A 132 17.51 -6.68 0.39
CA VAL A 132 18.08 -5.89 -0.67
C VAL A 132 17.92 -4.50 -0.09
N GLU A 133 18.98 -4.03 0.58
CA GLU A 133 19.12 -2.62 0.89
C GLU A 133 18.58 -1.89 -0.33
N PRO A 134 17.70 -0.90 -0.16
CA PRO A 134 17.26 -0.10 -1.29
C PRO A 134 18.51 0.29 -2.08
N LEU A 135 18.65 -0.26 -3.29
CA LEU A 135 19.75 0.09 -4.22
C LEU A 135 19.74 1.58 -4.54
N ILE A 136 18.70 2.28 -4.07
CA ILE A 136 18.53 3.70 -4.15
C ILE A 136 18.32 4.23 -2.71
N LYS A 137 19.42 4.56 -2.02
CA LYS A 137 19.42 5.49 -0.86
C LYS A 137 19.23 6.95 -1.34
N ALA A 138 18.37 7.19 -2.34
CA ALA A 138 18.13 8.55 -2.77
C ALA A 138 17.06 9.16 -1.86
N LYS A 139 17.49 10.06 -0.98
CA LYS A 139 16.66 11.19 -0.60
C LYS A 139 16.48 11.98 -1.90
N TRP A 140 15.34 11.80 -2.57
CA TRP A 140 15.03 12.51 -3.82
C TRP A 140 14.82 13.99 -3.51
N ASN A 141 15.93 14.69 -3.40
CA ASN A 141 16.01 16.14 -3.39
C ASN A 141 16.70 16.51 -4.71
N GLN A 142 15.92 16.77 -5.76
CA GLN A 142 16.31 17.68 -6.85
C GLN A 142 15.10 18.03 -7.73
#